data_AF-A0A4U7DFD4-F1
#
_entry.id   AF-A0A4U7DFD4-F1
#
_cell.length_a   1.000
_cell.length_b   1.000
_cell.length_c   1.000
_cell.angle_alpha   90.00
_cell.angle_beta   90.00
_cell.angle_gamma   90.00
#
_symmetry.space_group_name_H-M   'P 1'
#
loop_
_entity.id
_entity.type
_entity.pdbx_description
1 polymer ?
#
loop_
_entity_poly.entity_id
_entity_poly.type
_entity_poly.pdbx_seq_one_letter_code
_entity_poly.pdbx_strand_id
1 'polypeptide(L)' 'MLVNRGKFKLKELPVEESERHTARRVLRTMIELGWVKKESKHAAIYRLGPKGELLLDVDEETIQAANS' A
#
# COMPACT_ATOMS: atom_id res chain seq x y z
N MET A 1 -6.22 -14.94 12.23
CA MET A 1 -5.93 -15.21 10.81
C MET A 1 -5.40 -13.91 10.22
N LEU A 2 -4.11 -13.82 9.88
CA LEU A 2 -3.57 -12.62 9.21
C LEU A 2 -4.02 -12.69 7.74
N VAL A 3 -5.19 -12.12 7.46
CA VAL A 3 -5.69 -11.94 6.10
C VAL A 3 -4.63 -11.14 5.36
N ASN A 4 -4.02 -11.73 4.34
CA ASN A 4 -2.85 -11.18 3.66
C ASN A 4 -3.27 -10.08 2.70
N ARG A 5 -3.89 -9.01 3.23
CA ARG A 5 -4.31 -7.81 2.48
C ARG A 5 -3.09 -7.31 1.70
N GLY A 6 -3.27 -7.15 0.38
CA GLY A 6 -2.20 -6.99 -0.61
C GLY A 6 -1.08 -6.03 -0.17
N LYS A 7 0.15 -6.37 -0.58
CA LYS A 7 1.35 -5.58 -0.33
C LYS A 7 1.91 -5.06 -1.63
N PHE A 8 2.51 -3.87 -1.61
CA PHE A 8 3.25 -3.36 -2.76
C PHE A 8 4.50 -2.62 -2.30
N LYS A 9 5.46 -2.47 -3.21
CA LYS A 9 6.60 -1.58 -3.05
C LYS A 9 6.46 -0.38 -3.96
N LEU A 10 6.96 0.78 -3.53
CA LEU A 10 6.97 2.00 -4.36
C LEU A 10 7.63 1.76 -5.73
N LYS A 11 8.68 0.93 -5.80
CA LYS A 11 9.39 0.59 -7.04
C LYS A 11 8.58 -0.26 -8.04
N GLU A 12 7.48 -0.87 -7.57
CA GLU A 12 6.59 -1.72 -8.37
C GLU A 12 5.41 -0.90 -8.94
N LEU A 13 5.25 0.36 -8.50
CA LEU A 13 4.24 1.24 -9.07
C LEU A 13 4.64 1.65 -10.49
N PRO A 14 3.68 1.72 -11.44
CA PRO A 14 3.92 2.12 -12.82
C PRO A 14 4.07 3.64 -12.92
N VAL A 15 5.10 4.19 -12.26
CA VAL A 15 5.46 5.60 -12.27
C VAL A 15 6.90 5.76 -12.72
N GLU A 16 7.17 6.84 -13.44
CA GLU A 16 8.51 7.13 -13.93
C GLU A 16 9.47 7.48 -12.78
N GLU A 17 10.79 7.31 -12.98
CA GLU A 17 11.78 7.64 -11.95
C GLU A 17 11.67 9.11 -11.49
N SER A 18 11.38 10.02 -12.43
CA SER A 18 11.15 11.44 -12.17
C SER A 18 9.96 11.70 -11.23
N GLU A 19 8.98 10.80 -11.20
CA GLU A 19 7.75 10.92 -10.42
C GLU A 19 7.87 10.25 -9.04
N ARG A 20 8.90 9.43 -8.80
CA ARG A 20 9.05 8.68 -7.55
C ARG A 20 9.13 9.55 -6.32
N HIS A 21 9.67 10.76 -6.43
CA HIS A 21 9.68 11.69 -5.32
C HIS A 21 8.26 12.15 -4.95
N THR A 22 7.44 12.46 -5.95
CA THR A 22 6.02 12.80 -5.78
C THR A 22 5.24 11.63 -5.22
N ALA A 23 5.39 10.43 -5.80
CA ALA A 23 4.74 9.21 -5.31
C ALA A 23 5.11 8.92 -3.84
N ARG A 24 6.38 9.12 -3.44
CA ARG A 24 6.81 8.99 -2.04
C ARG A 24 6.12 9.99 -1.12
N ARG A 25 5.93 11.25 -1.55
CA ARG A 25 5.21 12.26 -0.78
C ARG A 25 3.73 11.89 -0.60
N VAL A 26 3.08 11.45 -1.67
CA VAL A 26 1.70 10.96 -1.63
C VAL A 26 1.56 9.80 -0.65
N LEU A 27 2.43 8.79 -0.73
CA LEU A 27 2.41 7.66 0.19
C LEU A 27 2.60 8.08 1.65
N ARG A 28 3.45 9.07 1.93
CA ARG A 28 3.61 9.61 3.29
C ARG A 28 2.31 10.22 3.80
N THR A 29 1.65 11.04 2.98
CA THR A 29 0.35 11.64 3.33
C THR A 29 -0.72 10.57 3.50
N MET A 30 -0.74 9.53 2.65
CA MET A 30 -1.68 8.41 2.81
C MET A 30 -1.45 7.63 4.11
N ILE A 31 -0.20 7.51 4.57
CA ILE A 31 0.11 6.92 5.88
C ILE A 31 -0.40 7.80 7.01
N GLU A 32 -0.13 9.10 6.96
CA GLU A 32 -0.61 10.08 7.97
C GLU A 32 -2.15 10.07 8.07
N LEU A 33 -2.84 9.87 6.94
CA LEU A 33 -4.29 9.80 6.86
C LEU A 33 -4.87 8.40 7.15
N GLY A 34 -4.02 7.41 7.46
CA GLY A 34 -4.43 6.05 7.84
C GLY A 34 -4.91 5.16 6.68
N TRP A 35 -4.72 5.58 5.43
CA TRP A 35 -5.08 4.80 4.24
C TRP A 35 -4.10 3.66 3.97
N VAL A 36 -2.81 3.89 4.24
CA VAL A 36 -1.72 2.94 4.00
C VAL A 36 -0.89 2.80 5.28
N LYS A 37 -0.27 1.64 5.51
CA LYS A 37 0.73 1.44 6.56
C LYS A 37 2.02 0.89 5.97
N LYS A 38 3.15 1.26 6.56
CA LYS A 38 4.48 0.75 6.18
C LYS A 38 4.88 -0.34 7.16
N GLU A 39 5.25 -1.53 6.67
CA GLU A 39 5.61 -2.66 7.55
C GLU A 39 6.92 -2.43 8.30
N SER A 40 7.90 -1.77 7.67
CA SER A 40 9.16 -1.45 8.34
C SER A 40 9.77 -0.14 7.84
N LYS A 41 10.58 0.50 8.67
CA LYS A 41 11.28 1.73 8.28
C LYS A 41 12.22 1.50 7.09
N HIS A 42 12.80 0.30 6.99
CA HIS A 42 13.83 -0.05 6.00
C HIS A 42 13.28 -0.69 4.72
N ALA A 43 12.29 -1.57 4.83
CA ALA A 43 11.63 -2.16 3.67
C ALA A 43 10.49 -1.22 3.26
N ALA A 44 10.57 -0.64 2.05
CA ALA A 44 9.51 0.16 1.46
C ALA A 44 8.32 -0.70 1.01
N ILE A 45 7.82 -1.56 1.91
CA ILE A 45 6.66 -2.42 1.74
C ILE A 45 5.47 -1.72 2.40
N TYR A 46 4.43 -1.52 1.61
CA TYR A 46 3.21 -0.83 1.97
C TYR A 46 2.05 -1.80 1.94
N ARG A 47 1.10 -1.62 2.86
CA ARG A 47 -0.17 -2.36 2.95
C ARG A 47 -1.32 -1.41 3.23
N LEU A 48 -2.56 -1.90 3.13
CA LEU A 48 -3.74 -1.18 3.61
C LEU A 48 -3.58 -0.76 5.08
N GLY A 49 -3.85 0.51 5.35
CA GLY A 49 -3.96 1.07 6.70
C GLY A 49 -5.38 0.90 7.26
N PRO A 50 -5.61 1.22 8.54
CA PRO A 50 -6.88 0.99 9.22
C PRO A 50 -8.10 1.58 8.50
N LYS A 51 -7.95 2.77 7.89
CA LYS A 51 -9.01 3.42 7.15
C LYS A 51 -9.33 2.70 5.83
N GLY A 52 -8.30 2.24 5.14
CA GLY A 52 -8.46 1.43 3.94
C GLY A 52 -9.10 0.08 4.26
N GLU A 53 -8.71 -0.56 5.37
CA GLU A 53 -9.28 -1.84 5.78
C GLU A 53 -10.77 -1.78 6.13
N LEU A 54 -11.23 -0.63 6.64
CA LEU A 54 -12.61 -0.39 7.05
C LEU A 54 -13.51 0.07 5.90
N LEU A 55 -12.99 0.91 5.00
CA LEU A 55 -13.80 1.62 4.00
C LEU A 55 -13.72 1.02 2.60
N LEU A 56 -12.64 0.31 2.29
CA LEU A 56 -12.54 -0.41 1.04
C LEU A 56 -13.04 -1.82 1.33
N ASP A 57 -14.20 -2.14 0.75
CA ASP A 57 -14.77 -3.49 0.72
C ASP A 57 -13.91 -4.34 -0.22
N VAL A 58 -12.66 -4.59 0.19
CA VAL A 58 -11.69 -5.38 -0.57
C VAL A 58 -12.08 -6.84 -0.35
N ASP A 59 -12.76 -7.40 -1.34
CA ASP A 59 -13.04 -8.82 -1.39
C ASP A 59 -11.74 -9.65 -1.36
N GLU A 60 -11.85 -10.88 -0.84
CA GLU A 60 -10.72 -11.79 -0.69
C GLU A 60 -10.10 -12.16 -2.05
N GLU A 61 -10.91 -12.12 -3.11
CA GLU A 61 -10.54 -12.41 -4.50
C GLU A 61 -9.56 -11.37 -5.09
N THR A 62 -9.84 -10.07 -4.90
CA THR A 62 -8.95 -8.98 -5.33
C THR A 62 -7.60 -9.05 -4.62
N ILE A 63 -7.60 -9.47 -3.35
CA ILE A 63 -6.37 -9.66 -2.56
C ILE A 63 -5.56 -10.85 -3.09
N GLN A 64 -6.21 -11.94 -3.48
CA GLN A 64 -5.56 -13.14 -4.02
C GLN A 64 -4.91 -12.85 -5.38
N ALA A 65 -5.61 -12.12 -6.26
CA ALA A 65 -5.10 -11.72 -7.56
C ALA A 65 -3.85 -10.81 -7.44
N ALA A 66 -3.80 -9.92 -6.45
CA ALA A 66 -2.66 -9.01 -6.23
C ALA A 66 -1.40 -9.69 -5.65
N ASN A 67 -1.51 -10.91 -5.11
CA ASN A 67 -0.40 -11.68 -4.53
C ASN A 67 0.11 -12.81 -5.45
N SER A 68 -0.52 -13.01 -6.61
CA SER A 68 -0.18 -14.00 -7.64
C SER A 68 0.79 -13.42 -8.67
#